data_AF-A0AAE1X6X8-F1
#
_entry.id   AF-A0AAE1X6X8-F1
#
_cell.length_a   1.000
_cell.length_b   1.000
_cell.length_c   1.000
_cell.angle_alpha   90.00
_cell.angle_beta   90.00
_cell.angle_gamma   90.00
#
_symmetry.space_group_name_H-M   'P 1'
#
loop_
_entity.id
_entity.type
_entity.pdbx_description
1 polymer ?
#
loop_
_entity_poly.entity_id
_entity_poly.type
_entity_poly.pdbx_seq_one_letter_code
_entity_poly.pdbx_strand_id
1 'polypeptide(L)'
;MATITATLGPIMVGVAATKSQNFSRLSMKSSRTSSEIGFVASQLSGIKISTTHFLKSAPLPISAPRRPSLQPVARRVCPFTGKKSNKANKVSHSNHKTIKRQFVNLQYKRIWWEAGKRYVKLRLSTKAIKTIEKNGLDAVAKKAGIDLSKK
;
A
#
# COMPACT_ATOMS: atom_id res chain seq x y z
N MET A 1 -9.49 28.85 64.16
CA MET A 1 -9.46 27.81 63.10
C MET A 1 -9.95 28.44 61.80
N ALA A 2 -9.08 29.16 61.09
CA ALA A 2 -9.43 29.84 59.85
C ALA A 2 -9.06 28.95 58.65
N THR A 3 -10.06 28.60 57.85
CA THR A 3 -9.95 27.82 56.62
C THR A 3 -9.49 28.70 55.47
N ILE A 4 -8.42 28.30 54.77
CA ILE A 4 -7.99 28.92 53.51
C ILE A 4 -8.11 27.85 52.42
N THR A 5 -9.16 27.96 51.60
CA THR A 5 -9.34 27.19 50.37
C THR A 5 -8.58 27.88 49.23
N ALA A 6 -7.52 27.25 48.73
CA ALA A 6 -6.80 27.71 47.54
C ALA A 6 -7.37 27.02 46.29
N THR A 7 -8.10 27.78 45.49
CA THR A 7 -8.50 27.41 44.13
C THR A 7 -7.32 27.59 43.17
N LEU A 8 -6.80 26.49 42.63
CA LEU A 8 -5.90 26.48 41.48
C LEU A 8 -6.62 25.80 40.31
N GLY A 9 -7.19 26.61 39.40
CA GLY A 9 -7.26 26.20 37.99
C GLY A 9 -5.82 26.11 37.46
N PRO A 10 -5.53 25.34 36.40
CA PRO A 10 -5.56 26.02 35.09
C PRO A 10 -5.74 25.10 33.84
N ILE A 11 -5.68 25.79 32.69
CA ILE A 11 -5.21 25.39 31.35
C ILE A 11 -6.24 24.80 30.38
N MET A 12 -6.86 25.73 29.64
CA MET A 12 -7.42 25.55 28.32
C MET A 12 -6.39 24.96 27.35
N VAL A 13 -6.61 23.74 26.87
CA VAL A 13 -5.86 23.16 25.74
C VAL A 13 -6.57 23.56 24.44
N GLY A 14 -6.03 24.56 23.75
CA GLY A 14 -6.42 24.92 22.40
C GLY A 14 -5.95 23.86 21.40
N VAL A 15 -6.90 23.20 20.74
CA VAL A 15 -6.63 22.34 19.58
C VAL A 15 -6.78 23.18 18.31
N ALA A 16 -5.64 23.57 17.73
CA ALA A 16 -5.59 24.16 16.40
C ALA A 16 -5.85 23.05 15.35
N ALA A 17 -7.06 23.04 14.79
CA ALA A 17 -7.41 22.21 13.65
C ALA A 17 -6.66 22.71 12.40
N THR A 18 -5.71 21.93 11.90
CA THR A 18 -5.00 22.21 10.65
C THR A 18 -5.87 21.83 9.47
N LYS A 19 -6.20 22.86 8.66
CA LYS A 19 -7.01 22.80 7.44
C LYS A 19 -6.29 21.98 6.37
N SER A 20 -6.82 20.80 6.05
CA SER A 20 -6.37 19.98 4.92
C SER A 20 -6.89 20.60 3.62
N GLN A 21 -5.98 21.15 2.81
CA GLN A 21 -6.28 21.68 1.48
C GLN A 21 -6.32 20.50 0.48
N ASN A 22 -7.53 20.12 0.10
CA ASN A 22 -7.79 19.18 -0.99
C ASN A 22 -7.44 19.83 -2.33
N PHE A 23 -6.29 19.47 -2.92
CA PHE A 23 -6.04 19.73 -4.33
C PHE A 23 -6.75 18.67 -5.18
N SER A 24 -7.99 18.96 -5.55
CA SER A 24 -8.70 18.23 -6.60
C SER A 24 -7.98 18.41 -7.94
N ARG A 25 -7.46 17.31 -8.46
CA ARG A 25 -6.83 17.22 -9.78
C ARG A 25 -7.89 17.51 -10.85
N LEU A 26 -7.78 18.65 -11.52
CA LEU A 26 -8.55 18.98 -12.72
C LEU A 26 -8.33 17.89 -13.78
N SER A 27 -9.38 17.13 -14.06
CA SER A 27 -9.43 16.19 -15.18
C SER A 27 -9.77 16.99 -16.45
N MET A 28 -8.78 17.20 -17.30
CA MET A 28 -9.00 17.77 -18.64
C MET A 28 -9.75 16.72 -19.47
N LYS A 29 -10.96 17.07 -19.92
CA LYS A 29 -11.72 16.29 -20.90
C LYS A 29 -11.02 16.37 -22.25
N SER A 30 -10.69 15.23 -22.83
CA SER A 30 -10.27 15.10 -24.23
C SER A 30 -11.46 15.40 -25.14
N SER A 31 -11.45 16.55 -25.81
CA SER A 31 -12.31 16.82 -26.95
C SER A 31 -11.72 16.11 -28.17
N ARG A 32 -12.44 15.12 -28.71
CA ARG A 32 -12.17 14.58 -30.04
C ARG A 32 -12.51 15.66 -31.07
N THR A 33 -11.51 16.02 -31.85
CA THR A 33 -11.60 16.70 -33.12
C THR A 33 -12.53 15.93 -34.06
N SER A 34 -13.60 16.57 -34.52
CA SER A 34 -14.32 16.17 -35.73
C SER A 34 -14.14 17.29 -36.74
N SER A 35 -13.32 17.01 -37.75
CA SER A 35 -13.14 17.82 -38.94
C SER A 35 -14.29 17.50 -39.89
N GLU A 36 -15.30 18.37 -39.93
CA GLU A 36 -16.33 18.38 -40.97
C GLU A 36 -15.78 19.16 -42.17
N ILE A 37 -15.21 18.45 -43.15
CA ILE A 37 -15.05 18.98 -44.51
C ILE A 37 -16.27 18.49 -45.28
N GLY A 38 -17.31 19.32 -45.33
CA GLY A 38 -18.51 19.07 -46.12
C GLY A 38 -18.26 19.42 -47.59
N PHE A 39 -17.83 18.44 -48.37
CA PHE A 39 -17.85 18.50 -49.83
C PHE A 39 -19.20 17.97 -50.34
N VAL A 40 -19.80 18.73 -51.24
CA VAL A 40 -21.05 18.47 -51.96
C VAL A 40 -20.96 17.17 -52.77
N ALA A 41 -21.99 16.30 -52.73
CA ALA A 41 -22.54 15.61 -53.92
C ALA A 41 -23.78 14.73 -53.63
N SER A 42 -24.83 15.04 -54.39
CA SER A 42 -25.78 14.15 -55.10
C SER A 42 -26.51 13.01 -54.39
N GLN A 43 -27.84 13.12 -54.49
CA GLN A 43 -28.82 12.05 -54.37
C GLN A 43 -28.54 10.92 -55.36
N LEU A 44 -28.50 9.68 -54.88
CA LEU A 44 -29.04 8.54 -55.62
C LEU A 44 -29.53 7.47 -54.64
N SER A 45 -30.73 7.04 -54.95
CA SER A 45 -31.56 6.00 -54.37
C SER A 45 -30.89 4.64 -54.23
N GLY A 46 -31.29 3.94 -53.17
CA GLY A 46 -31.50 2.49 -53.25
C GLY A 46 -30.32 1.65 -52.83
N ILE A 47 -30.48 1.01 -51.67
CA ILE A 47 -30.31 -0.43 -51.42
C ILE A 47 -30.30 -0.58 -49.89
N LYS A 48 -31.44 -1.03 -49.33
CA LYS A 48 -31.53 -1.43 -47.92
C LYS A 48 -31.12 -2.90 -47.85
N ILE A 49 -29.89 -3.15 -47.40
CA ILE A 49 -29.46 -4.51 -47.06
C ILE A 49 -29.92 -4.79 -45.61
N SER A 50 -30.93 -5.63 -45.49
CA SER A 50 -31.44 -6.15 -44.22
C SER A 50 -30.47 -7.19 -43.66
N THR A 51 -29.62 -6.80 -42.71
CA THR A 51 -28.84 -7.77 -41.93
C THR A 51 -29.64 -8.19 -40.71
N THR A 52 -30.65 -9.04 -40.92
CA THR A 52 -31.11 -9.95 -39.88
C THR A 52 -30.09 -11.08 -39.76
N HIS A 53 -29.30 -11.10 -38.68
CA HIS A 53 -29.09 -12.32 -37.90
C HIS A 53 -28.48 -11.96 -36.55
N PHE A 54 -29.39 -11.91 -35.58
CA PHE A 54 -29.17 -12.26 -34.19
C PHE A 54 -28.26 -13.49 -34.09
N LEU A 55 -27.01 -13.32 -33.64
CA LEU A 55 -26.33 -14.27 -32.76
C LEU A 55 -25.47 -13.47 -31.78
N LYS A 56 -26.17 -13.07 -30.73
CA LYS A 56 -25.67 -12.65 -29.44
C LYS A 56 -24.91 -13.83 -28.80
N SER A 57 -23.66 -14.06 -29.19
CA SER A 57 -22.73 -14.82 -28.37
C SER A 57 -21.91 -13.81 -27.56
N ALA A 58 -22.44 -13.42 -26.40
CA ALA A 58 -21.60 -12.79 -25.40
C ALA A 58 -20.49 -13.80 -25.05
N PRO A 59 -19.19 -13.51 -25.28
CA PRO A 59 -18.18 -14.32 -24.66
C PRO A 59 -18.41 -14.22 -23.15
N LEU A 60 -18.70 -15.37 -22.52
CA LEU A 60 -18.67 -15.53 -21.07
C LEU A 60 -17.42 -14.79 -20.57
N PRO A 61 -17.49 -13.98 -19.51
CA PRO A 61 -16.28 -13.44 -18.93
C PRO A 61 -15.47 -14.66 -18.49
N ILE A 62 -14.42 -14.98 -19.26
CA ILE A 62 -13.37 -15.90 -18.87
C ILE A 62 -12.96 -15.38 -17.52
N SER A 63 -13.39 -16.09 -16.47
CA SER A 63 -13.23 -15.71 -15.08
C SER A 63 -11.76 -15.36 -14.95
N ALA A 64 -11.46 -14.06 -14.85
CA ALA A 64 -10.08 -13.61 -14.77
C ALA A 64 -9.42 -14.50 -13.71
N PRO A 65 -8.27 -15.13 -14.00
CA PRO A 65 -7.58 -15.89 -12.98
C PRO A 65 -7.50 -14.96 -11.79
N ARG A 66 -8.07 -15.38 -10.64
CA ARG A 66 -7.96 -14.62 -9.39
C ARG A 66 -6.48 -14.38 -9.24
N ARG A 67 -6.00 -13.18 -9.62
CA ARG A 67 -4.59 -12.83 -9.47
C ARG A 67 -4.33 -13.16 -8.01
N PRO A 68 -3.47 -14.14 -7.67
CA PRO A 68 -3.15 -14.37 -6.28
C PRO A 68 -2.73 -13.00 -5.78
N SER A 69 -3.50 -12.47 -4.82
CA SER A 69 -3.39 -11.11 -4.31
C SER A 69 -1.92 -10.79 -4.25
N LEU A 70 -1.46 -9.86 -5.10
CA LEU A 70 -0.05 -9.51 -5.30
C LEU A 70 0.71 -9.87 -4.04
N GLN A 71 1.45 -11.00 -4.04
CA GLN A 71 2.29 -11.39 -2.91
C GLN A 71 3.12 -10.13 -2.67
N PRO A 72 2.84 -9.36 -1.60
CA PRO A 72 3.01 -7.93 -1.63
C PRO A 72 4.47 -7.72 -1.96
N VAL A 73 4.75 -7.04 -3.08
CA VAL A 73 6.09 -6.75 -3.59
C VAL A 73 6.91 -6.32 -2.39
N ALA A 74 7.72 -7.24 -1.86
CA ALA A 74 7.87 -7.31 -0.42
C ALA A 74 8.74 -6.14 0.04
N ARG A 75 8.05 -5.07 0.48
CA ARG A 75 8.60 -3.84 1.05
C ARG A 75 9.73 -4.23 2.00
N ARG A 76 10.92 -3.61 1.91
CA ARG A 76 12.08 -3.88 2.81
C ARG A 76 11.78 -3.42 4.24
N VAL A 77 10.81 -4.09 4.85
CA VAL A 77 10.27 -3.89 6.19
C VAL A 77 10.13 -5.24 6.86
N CYS A 78 10.53 -5.31 8.13
CA CYS A 78 10.31 -6.51 8.92
C CYS A 78 8.84 -6.54 9.38
N PRO A 79 8.09 -7.63 9.15
CA PRO A 79 6.67 -7.70 9.52
C PRO A 79 6.46 -7.69 11.04
N PHE A 80 7.36 -8.30 11.82
CA PHE A 80 7.20 -8.39 13.28
C PHE A 80 7.62 -7.13 14.03
N THR A 81 8.69 -6.46 13.57
CA THR A 81 9.26 -5.29 14.27
C THR A 81 8.98 -3.97 13.57
N GLY A 82 8.38 -4.00 12.38
CA GLY A 82 8.09 -2.80 11.58
C GLY A 82 9.32 -2.02 11.09
N LYS A 83 10.56 -2.53 11.30
CA LYS A 83 11.80 -1.82 10.95
C LYS A 83 11.85 -1.52 9.46
N LYS A 84 12.11 -0.26 9.09
CA LYS A 84 12.16 0.25 7.71
C LYS A 84 13.58 0.71 7.37
N SER A 85 13.87 0.84 6.08
CA SER A 85 15.11 1.46 5.62
C SER A 85 15.22 2.92 6.05
N ASN A 86 16.41 3.34 6.49
CA ASN A 86 16.70 4.71 6.88
C ASN A 86 17.27 5.52 5.70
N LYS A 87 16.89 6.79 5.57
CA LYS A 87 17.50 7.74 4.62
C LYS A 87 18.64 8.45 5.34
N ALA A 88 19.87 8.28 4.86
CA ALA A 88 21.07 8.85 5.46
C ALA A 88 21.96 9.48 4.39
N ASN A 89 22.94 10.30 4.78
CA ASN A 89 23.93 10.84 3.86
C ASN A 89 25.21 10.00 3.92
N LYS A 90 25.88 9.82 2.79
CA LYS A 90 27.30 9.49 2.72
C LYS A 90 28.05 10.83 2.65
N VAL A 91 28.96 11.07 3.58
CA VAL A 91 29.76 12.29 3.64
C VAL A 91 31.17 11.94 3.17
N SER A 92 31.71 12.67 2.19
CA SER A 92 33.10 12.54 1.76
C SER A 92 34.05 13.24 2.72
N HIS A 93 35.36 13.03 2.56
CA HIS A 93 36.37 13.79 3.29
C HIS A 93 36.25 15.30 3.04
N SER A 94 35.89 15.69 1.81
CA SER A 94 35.58 17.07 1.41
C SER A 94 34.19 17.57 1.85
N ASN A 95 33.49 16.86 2.73
CA ASN A 95 32.13 17.17 3.21
C ASN A 95 31.02 17.23 2.14
N HIS A 96 31.25 16.65 0.96
CA HIS A 96 30.19 16.47 -0.04
C HIS A 96 29.19 15.40 0.44
N LYS A 97 27.90 15.74 0.44
CA LYS A 97 26.81 14.91 0.98
C LYS A 97 26.01 14.26 -0.15
N THR A 98 26.08 12.94 -0.26
CA THR A 98 25.25 12.17 -1.19
C THR A 98 24.19 11.38 -0.44
N ILE A 99 22.93 11.42 -0.89
CA ILE A 99 21.85 10.65 -0.25
C ILE A 99 22.07 9.15 -0.48
N LYS A 100 22.03 8.36 0.58
CA LYS A 100 22.01 6.88 0.54
C LYS A 100 20.86 6.32 1.38
N ARG A 101 20.43 5.09 1.08
CA ARG A 101 19.49 4.35 1.91
C ARG A 101 20.21 3.25 2.66
N GLN A 102 20.08 3.23 3.98
CA GLN A 102 20.54 2.13 4.83
C GLN A 102 19.41 1.11 4.93
N PHE A 103 19.63 -0.08 4.36
CA PHE A 103 18.63 -1.14 4.38
C PHE A 103 18.62 -1.93 5.68
N VAL A 104 17.46 -2.48 6.02
CA VAL A 104 17.33 -3.43 7.13
C VAL A 104 17.96 -4.76 6.70
N ASN A 105 18.74 -5.38 7.59
CA ASN A 105 19.26 -6.74 7.41
C ASN A 105 18.11 -7.75 7.51
N LEU A 106 17.42 -7.98 6.39
CA LEU A 106 16.32 -8.93 6.25
C LEU A 106 16.85 -10.24 5.69
N GLN A 107 16.49 -11.35 6.33
CA GLN A 107 16.92 -12.70 5.98
C GLN A 107 15.72 -13.62 5.88
N TYR A 108 15.75 -14.55 4.93
CA TYR A 108 14.79 -15.65 4.89
C TYR A 108 15.26 -16.75 5.83
N LYS A 109 14.46 -17.04 6.86
CA LYS A 109 14.77 -18.07 7.85
C LYS A 109 13.55 -18.93 8.11
N ARG A 110 13.81 -20.21 8.38
CA ARG A 110 12.82 -21.17 8.86
C ARG A 110 12.87 -21.16 10.37
N ILE A 111 11.73 -20.91 11.01
CA ILE A 111 11.59 -20.98 12.46
C ILE A 111 10.62 -22.09 12.80
N TRP A 112 10.95 -22.88 13.83
CA TRP A 112 10.05 -23.91 14.35
C TRP A 112 8.90 -23.25 15.12
N TRP A 113 7.67 -23.67 14.83
CA TRP A 113 6.49 -23.23 15.53
C TRP A 113 5.90 -24.39 16.33
N GLU A 114 5.88 -24.24 17.65
CA GLU A 114 5.48 -25.31 18.57
C GLU A 114 4.00 -25.66 18.45
N ALA A 115 3.11 -24.65 18.43
CA ALA A 115 1.66 -24.88 18.37
C ALA A 115 1.21 -25.55 17.05
N GLY A 116 1.88 -25.22 15.93
CA GLY A 116 1.59 -25.84 14.63
C GLY A 116 2.48 -27.02 14.28
N LYS A 117 3.41 -27.42 15.15
CA LYS A 117 4.42 -28.49 14.95
C LYS A 117 5.06 -28.48 13.56
N ARG A 118 5.41 -27.29 13.06
CA ARG A 118 5.93 -27.12 11.70
C ARG A 118 6.94 -25.98 11.61
N TYR A 119 7.73 -25.98 10.53
CA TYR A 119 8.57 -24.84 10.19
C TYR A 119 7.80 -23.80 9.40
N VAL A 120 7.95 -22.52 9.77
CA VAL A 120 7.40 -21.37 9.04
C VAL A 120 8.55 -20.63 8.35
N LYS A 121 8.44 -20.41 7.04
CA LYS A 121 9.40 -19.62 6.26
C LYS A 121 9.06 -18.14 6.40
N LEU A 122 9.89 -17.38 7.11
CA LEU A 122 9.66 -15.98 7.39
C LEU A 122 10.81 -15.12 6.87
N ARG A 123 10.46 -13.92 6.40
CA ARG A 123 11.45 -12.88 6.12
C ARG A 123 11.59 -11.96 7.32
N LEU A 124 12.69 -12.09 8.03
CA LEU A 124 12.89 -11.51 9.36
C LEU A 124 14.08 -10.57 9.39
N SER A 125 14.00 -9.54 10.22
CA SER A 125 15.19 -8.78 10.60
C SER A 125 16.00 -9.56 11.64
N THR A 126 17.32 -9.39 11.66
CA THR A 126 18.18 -10.03 12.68
C THR A 126 17.77 -9.69 14.11
N LYS A 127 17.25 -8.47 14.34
CA LYS A 127 16.71 -8.07 15.64
C LYS A 127 15.40 -8.80 15.97
N ALA A 128 14.55 -9.09 14.98
CA ALA A 128 13.35 -9.89 15.21
C ALA A 128 13.70 -11.35 15.57
N ILE A 129 14.74 -11.93 14.96
CA ILE A 129 15.23 -13.27 15.33
C ILE A 129 15.58 -13.30 16.82
N LYS A 130 16.40 -12.35 17.30
CA LYS A 130 16.74 -12.23 18.72
C LYS A 130 15.51 -12.04 19.63
N THR A 131 14.51 -11.29 19.17
CA THR A 131 13.27 -11.09 19.95
C THR A 131 12.43 -12.36 20.03
N ILE A 132 12.39 -13.16 18.96
CA ILE A 132 11.71 -14.45 18.92
C ILE A 132 12.41 -15.44 19.86
N GLU A 133 13.74 -15.49 19.86
CA GLU A 133 14.52 -16.32 20.79
C GLU A 133 14.26 -15.95 22.26
N LYS A 134 14.12 -14.65 22.58
CA LYS A 134 13.87 -14.20 23.96
C LYS A 134 12.43 -14.39 24.44
N ASN A 135 11.45 -14.07 23.61
CA ASN A 135 10.04 -13.98 24.04
C ASN A 135 9.16 -15.13 23.51
N GLY A 136 9.69 -15.98 22.63
CA GLY A 136 8.93 -16.96 21.87
C GLY A 136 8.27 -16.37 20.61
N LEU A 137 7.95 -17.25 19.66
CA LEU A 137 7.37 -16.86 18.37
C LEU A 137 5.93 -16.33 18.51
N ASP A 138 5.12 -17.00 19.33
CA ASP A 138 3.69 -16.67 19.47
C ASP A 138 3.46 -15.29 20.10
N ALA A 139 4.25 -14.93 21.12
CA ALA A 139 4.16 -13.62 21.75
C ALA A 139 4.49 -12.49 20.77
N VAL A 140 5.51 -12.67 19.94
CA VAL A 140 5.93 -11.68 18.95
C VAL A 140 4.93 -11.60 17.78
N ALA A 141 4.36 -12.73 17.35
CA ALA A 141 3.33 -12.77 16.32
C ALA A 141 2.04 -12.06 16.77
N LYS A 142 1.60 -12.30 18.01
CA LYS A 142 0.44 -11.61 18.61
C LYS A 142 0.65 -10.09 18.68
N LYS A 143 1.83 -9.64 19.13
CA LYS A 143 2.17 -8.20 19.18
C LYS A 143 2.15 -7.54 17.80
N ALA A 144 2.53 -8.27 16.75
CA ALA A 144 2.54 -7.78 15.39
C ALA A 144 1.18 -7.94 14.67
N GLY A 145 0.20 -8.63 15.27
CA GLY A 145 -1.09 -8.93 14.65
C GLY A 145 -0.99 -9.85 13.42
N ILE A 146 -0.05 -10.80 13.43
CA ILE A 146 0.21 -11.70 12.29
C ILE A 146 -0.28 -13.11 12.61
N ASP A 147 -1.15 -13.64 11.75
CA ASP A 147 -1.57 -15.04 11.80
C ASP A 147 -0.47 -15.95 11.26
N LEU A 148 0.06 -16.84 12.09
CA LEU A 148 1.10 -17.81 11.70
C LEU A 148 0.55 -18.94 10.82
N SER A 149 -0.75 -19.26 10.89
CA SER A 149 -1.39 -20.35 10.12
C SER A 149 -1.38 -20.09 8.61
N LYS A 150 -1.51 -18.84 8.19
CA LYS A 150 -1.60 -18.41 6.79
C LYS A 150 -0.23 -18.32 6.10
N LYS A 151 0.86 -18.72 6.77
CA LYS A 151 2.25 -18.42 6.40
C LYS A 151 3.15 -19.64 6.33
#